data_AF-A0A968DAN9-F1
#
_entry.id   AF-A0A968DAN9-F1
#
_cell.length_a   1.000
_cell.length_b   1.000
_cell.length_c   1.000
_cell.angle_alpha   90.00
_cell.angle_beta   90.00
_cell.angle_gamma   90.00
#
_symmetry.space_group_name_H-M   'P 1'
#
loop_
_entity.id
_entity.type
_entity.pdbx_description
1 polymer ?
#
loop_
_entity_poly.entity_id
_entity_poly.type
_entity_poly.pdbx_seq_one_letter_code
_entity_poly.pdbx_strand_id
1 'polypeptide(L)' 'PQGGPGMREMLRITAGIKGAGLGPTTALLTDGRFSGGTTGLSIGHVAPEASTGGPIALVEEGDRIRIDIPQRRVDLL' A
#
# COMPACT_ATOMS: atom_id res chain seq x y z
N PRO A 1 3.04 13.49 7.17
CA PRO A 1 1.74 12.79 7.18
C PRO A 1 0.59 13.78 7.40
N GLN A 2 -0.06 14.12 6.30
CA GLN A 2 -1.02 15.21 6.16
C GLN A 2 -2.32 14.75 5.50
N GLY A 3 -2.33 13.70 4.67
CA GLY A 3 -3.54 13.27 3.96
C GLY A 3 -4.61 12.66 4.88
N GLY A 4 -4.24 11.64 5.67
CA GLY A 4 -5.12 10.98 6.64
C GLY A 4 -5.26 11.66 8.01
N PRO A 5 -4.57 12.80 8.23
CA PRO A 5 -3.67 13.13 9.36
C PRO A 5 -3.28 12.02 10.35
N GLY A 6 -2.06 12.08 10.89
CA GLY A 6 -1.59 11.15 11.93
C GLY A 6 -1.33 9.72 11.44
N MET A 7 -1.38 9.47 10.13
CA MET A 7 -0.94 8.23 9.48
C MET A 7 -1.54 6.97 10.13
N ARG A 8 -2.87 6.82 10.09
CA ARG A 8 -3.59 5.76 10.83
C ARG A 8 -3.11 4.35 10.43
N GLU A 9 -3.14 3.43 11.40
CA GLU A 9 -2.94 2.00 11.13
C GLU A 9 -4.24 1.35 10.66
N MET A 10 -4.18 0.69 9.50
CA MET A 10 -5.32 0.05 8.87
C MET A 10 -5.27 -1.46 9.08
N LEU A 11 -6.08 -1.97 10.01
CA LEU A 11 -6.30 -3.41 10.23
C LEU A 11 -7.48 -3.95 9.41
N ARG A 12 -8.53 -3.14 9.21
CA ARG A 12 -9.78 -3.62 8.59
C ARG A 12 -9.57 -4.11 7.16
N ILE A 13 -8.77 -3.39 6.38
CA ILE A 13 -8.54 -3.74 4.97
C ILE A 13 -7.72 -5.02 4.83
N THR A 14 -6.70 -5.21 5.66
CA THR A 14 -5.84 -6.39 5.63
C THR A 14 -6.58 -7.63 6.14
N ALA A 15 -7.41 -7.48 7.17
CA ALA A 15 -8.33 -8.52 7.62
C ALA A 15 -9.36 -8.89 6.54
N GLY A 16 -9.88 -7.91 5.79
CA GLY A 16 -10.82 -8.15 4.68
C GLY A 16 -10.21 -8.96 3.55
N ILE A 17 -9.02 -8.59 3.08
CA ILE A 17 -8.28 -9.32 2.03
C ILE A 17 -7.96 -10.75 2.47
N LYS A 18 -7.54 -10.92 3.72
CA LYS A 18 -7.29 -12.25 4.30
C LYS A 18 -8.57 -13.09 4.37
N GLY A 19 -9.67 -12.52 4.87
CA GLY A 19 -10.96 -13.19 4.98
C GLY A 19 -11.54 -13.62 3.63
N ALA A 20 -11.26 -12.84 2.58
CA ALA A 20 -11.62 -13.18 1.20
C ALA A 20 -10.68 -14.20 0.53
N GLY A 21 -9.60 -14.64 1.20
CA GLY A 21 -8.62 -15.57 0.64
C GLY A 21 -7.69 -14.99 -0.42
N LEU A 22 -7.65 -13.65 -0.56
CA LEU A 22 -6.92 -12.95 -1.62
C LEU A 22 -5.48 -12.56 -1.24
N GLY A 23 -5.05 -12.84 -0.01
CA GLY A 23 -3.71 -12.50 0.49
C GLY A 23 -2.53 -12.98 -0.37
N PRO A 24 -2.57 -14.17 -1.01
CA PRO A 24 -1.49 -14.63 -1.90
C PRO A 24 -1.45 -13.96 -3.27
N THR A 25 -2.56 -13.38 -3.74
CA THR A 25 -2.70 -12.87 -5.12
C THR A 25 -2.83 -11.35 -5.19
N THR A 26 -2.99 -10.67 -4.05
CA THR A 26 -3.24 -9.23 -3.98
C THR A 26 -2.18 -8.56 -3.12
N ALA A 27 -1.49 -7.55 -3.68
CA ALA A 27 -0.61 -6.67 -2.93
C ALA A 27 -1.37 -5.44 -2.43
N LEU A 28 -0.99 -4.93 -1.26
CA LEU A 28 -1.55 -3.72 -0.67
C LEU A 28 -0.46 -2.65 -0.56
N LEU A 29 -0.78 -1.42 -0.96
CA LEU A 29 0.13 -0.27 -0.94
C LEU A 29 -0.56 0.94 -0.31
N THR A 30 0.13 1.69 0.54
CA THR A 30 -0.41 2.92 1.15
C THR A 30 0.71 3.87 1.60
N ASP A 31 0.43 5.17 1.57
CA ASP A 31 1.22 6.20 2.27
C ASP A 31 0.94 6.26 3.78
N GLY A 32 -0.05 5.50 4.25
CA GLY A 32 -0.37 5.26 5.66
C GLY A 32 0.36 4.05 6.24
N ARG A 33 -0.28 3.39 7.21
CA ARG A 33 0.24 2.20 7.90
C ARG A 33 -0.71 1.01 7.79
N PHE A 34 -0.14 -0.19 7.78
CA PHE A 34 -0.86 -1.43 8.03
C PHE A 34 -0.52 -1.96 9.42
N SER A 35 -1.48 -2.58 10.10
CA SER A 35 -1.26 -3.19 11.42
C SER A 35 -0.46 -4.50 11.32
N GLY A 36 0.24 -4.91 12.36
CA GLY A 36 1.08 -6.12 12.39
C GLY A 36 0.38 -7.47 12.14
N GLY A 37 -0.96 -7.53 12.16
CA GLY A 37 -1.73 -8.74 11.82
C GLY A 37 -1.88 -9.02 10.31
N THR A 38 -1.19 -8.25 9.48
CA THR A 38 -1.31 -8.28 8.02
C THR A 38 -0.59 -9.49 7.43
N THR A 39 -1.25 -10.16 6.50
CA THR A 39 -0.70 -11.32 5.77
C THR A 39 -0.67 -11.02 4.28
N GLY A 40 0.33 -11.51 3.55
CA GLY A 40 0.55 -11.19 2.15
C GLY A 40 1.47 -10.00 1.96
N LEU A 41 1.59 -9.51 0.72
CA LEU A 41 2.49 -8.41 0.38
C LEU A 41 1.82 -7.08 0.71
N SER A 42 2.27 -6.41 1.78
CA SER A 42 1.68 -5.15 2.25
C SER A 42 2.77 -4.13 2.55
N ILE A 43 2.73 -3.03 1.81
CA ILE A 43 3.74 -1.98 1.83
C ILE A 43 3.09 -0.69 2.33
N GLY A 44 3.49 -0.24 3.51
CA GLY A 44 3.09 1.06 4.05
C GLY A 44 4.19 2.10 3.87
N HIS A 45 3.96 3.29 4.41
CA HIS A 45 4.93 4.39 4.49
C HIS A 45 5.45 4.85 3.12
N VAL A 46 4.66 4.72 2.05
CA VAL A 46 5.04 5.30 0.75
C VAL A 46 5.20 6.81 0.90
N ALA A 47 6.35 7.31 0.44
CA ALA A 47 6.72 8.71 0.55
C ALA A 47 7.33 9.20 -0.78
N PRO A 48 7.08 10.45 -1.21
CA PRO A 48 6.16 11.42 -0.59
C PRO A 48 4.70 10.94 -0.59
N GLU A 49 3.91 11.38 0.39
CA GLU A 49 2.51 10.97 0.53
C GLU A 49 1.63 11.61 -0.54
N ALA A 50 0.45 11.04 -0.78
CA ALA A 50 -0.45 11.48 -1.84
C ALA A 50 -0.83 12.97 -1.70
N SER A 51 -1.11 13.42 -0.47
CA SER A 51 -1.50 14.82 -0.20
C SER A 51 -0.40 15.84 -0.50
N THR A 52 0.85 15.40 -0.65
CA THR A 52 1.99 16.24 -1.03
C THR A 52 2.35 16.15 -2.51
N GLY A 53 1.53 15.46 -3.31
CA GLY A 53 1.79 15.23 -4.73
C GLY A 53 2.88 14.18 -5.00
N GLY A 54 3.09 13.24 -4.08
CA GLY A 54 4.01 12.12 -4.32
C GLY A 54 3.51 11.20 -5.44
N PRO A 55 4.37 10.31 -5.98
CA PRO A 55 4.02 9.43 -7.11
C PRO A 55 2.76 8.59 -6.88
N ILE A 56 2.46 8.21 -5.62
CA ILE A 56 1.25 7.47 -5.27
C ILE A 56 -0.06 8.24 -5.55
N ALA A 57 -0.02 9.59 -5.60
CA ALA A 57 -1.17 10.40 -5.99
C ALA A 57 -1.45 10.40 -7.49
N LEU A 58 -0.50 9.93 -8.30
CA LEU A 58 -0.60 9.92 -9.77
C LEU A 58 -1.10 8.58 -10.30
N VAL A 59 -1.27 7.59 -9.43
CA VAL A 59 -1.74 6.25 -9.82
C VAL A 59 -3.21 6.32 -10.23
N GLU A 60 -3.52 5.76 -11.39
CA GLU A 60 -4.87 5.61 -11.91
C GLU A 60 -5.28 4.13 -12.01
N GLU A 61 -6.58 3.87 -12.14
CA GLU A 61 -7.09 2.51 -12.28
C GLU A 61 -6.59 1.88 -13.60
N GLY A 62 -6.06 0.65 -13.49
CA GLY A 62 -5.47 -0.07 -14.62
C GLY A 62 -3.96 0.11 -14.77
N ASP A 63 -3.35 1.04 -14.02
CA ASP A 63 -1.90 1.19 -13.98
C ASP A 63 -1.21 -0.08 -13.46
N ARG A 64 -0.02 -0.35 -14.00
CA ARG A 64 0.76 -1.51 -13.60
C ARG A 64 1.79 -1.10 -12.57
N ILE A 65 1.71 -1.71 -11.40
CA ILE A 65 2.69 -1.52 -10.32
C ILE A 65 3.58 -2.77 -10.23
N ARG A 66 4.89 -2.59 -10.31
CA ARG A 66 5.88 -3.66 -10.08
C ARG A 66 6.47 -3.53 -8.70
N ILE A 67 6.40 -4.60 -7.92
CA ILE A 67 7.09 -4.72 -6.63
C ILE A 67 8.23 -5.73 -6.79
N ASP A 68 9.46 -5.24 -6.67
CA ASP A 68 10.68 -6.06 -6.71
C ASP A 68 11.31 -6.10 -5.32
N ILE A 69 11.18 -7.24 -4.63
CA ILE A 69 11.70 -7.43 -3.28
C ILE A 69 13.23 -7.55 -3.26
N PRO A 70 13.89 -8.34 -4.13
CA PRO A 70 15.35 -8.38 -4.20
C PRO A 70 15.99 -7.00 -4.41
N GLN A 71 15.42 -6.17 -5.30
CA GLN A 71 15.92 -4.84 -5.59
C GLN A 71 15.40 -3.75 -4.65
N ARG A 72 14.42 -4.08 -3.80
CA ARG A 72 13.73 -3.15 -2.89
C ARG A 72 13.11 -1.95 -3.64
N ARG A 73 12.45 -2.23 -4.76
CA ARG A 73 11.81 -1.21 -5.61
C ARG A 73 10.30 -1.42 -5.73
N VAL A 74 9.60 -0.29 -5.83
CA VAL A 74 8.21 -0.22 -6.23
C VAL A 74 8.14 0.77 -7.38
N ASP A 75 7.77 0.29 -8.57
CA ASP A 75 7.74 1.07 -9.80
C ASP A 75 6.30 1.18 -10.31
N LEU A 76 5.89 2.40 -10.66
CA LEU A 76 4.75 2.65 -11.53
C LEU A 76 5.25 2.56 -12.99
N LEU A 77 4.62 1.71 -13.81
CA LEU A 77 5.07 1.38 -15.18
C LEU A 77 4.34 2.14 -16.27
#